data_AF-A0A2P8LAC0-F1
#
_entry.id   AF-A0A2P8LAC0-F1
#
_cell.length_a   1.000
_cell.length_b   1.000
_cell.length_c   1.000
_cell.angle_alpha   90.00
_cell.angle_beta   90.00
_cell.angle_gamma   90.00
#
_symmetry.space_group_name_H-M   'P 1'
#
loop_
_entity.id
_entity.type
_entity.pdbx_description
1 polymer ?
#
loop_
_entity_poly.entity_id
_entity_poly.type
_entity_poly.pdbx_seq_one_letter_code
_entity_poly.pdbx_strand_id
1 'polypeptide(L)'
;MITQGMGVLTNYGVHLAPGLVLFGLWFALTPRAMLAMRILILLTAFVLMRDAMTPLGMWSLSSEVQIAFSANAFVLAALGGMSVLLIMVLARTAPELWRLMRWTIGNPALGLAVGLVVGCLLGVPLRVYQGIEAFEIHGYWVWLPGMVVLAYGANALEEVLFRGFLQGYLEQQVTPLRAALISGVAFAACHAFLALSVTQLGWPVLLFTLIEGLACALVRMRYGVLPATVAHGTAILLIAVPYLT
;
A
#
# COMPACT_ATOMS: atom_id res chain seq x y z
N MET A 1 -25.80 2.47 0.75
CA MET A 1 -24.37 2.47 1.15
C MET A 1 -23.90 1.12 1.71
N ILE A 2 -24.34 0.67 2.90
CA ILE A 2 -23.82 -0.56 3.53
C ILE A 2 -24.14 -1.82 2.71
N THR A 3 -25.40 -2.07 2.35
CA THR A 3 -25.81 -3.28 1.61
C THR A 3 -25.09 -3.41 0.25
N GLN A 4 -24.99 -2.30 -0.49
CA GLN A 4 -24.22 -2.26 -1.73
C GLN A 4 -22.73 -2.52 -1.48
N GLY A 5 -22.16 -1.92 -0.44
CA GLY A 5 -20.76 -2.14 -0.07
C GLY A 5 -20.47 -3.58 0.34
N MET A 6 -21.38 -4.22 1.07
CA MET A 6 -21.30 -5.64 1.39
C MET A 6 -21.29 -6.50 0.12
N GLY A 7 -22.14 -6.19 -0.87
CA GLY A 7 -22.12 -6.87 -2.16
C GLY A 7 -20.77 -6.78 -2.87
N VAL A 8 -20.16 -5.58 -2.91
CA VAL A 8 -18.82 -5.36 -3.47
C VAL A 8 -17.76 -6.18 -2.73
N LEU A 9 -17.75 -6.12 -1.39
CA LEU A 9 -16.78 -6.84 -0.56
C LEU A 9 -16.94 -8.36 -0.67
N THR A 10 -18.16 -8.88 -0.75
CA THR A 10 -18.41 -10.31 -0.96
C THR A 10 -17.92 -10.76 -2.33
N ASN A 11 -18.17 -9.98 -3.39
CA ASN A 11 -17.66 -10.30 -4.73
C ASN A 11 -16.12 -10.35 -4.72
N TYR A 12 -15.48 -9.31 -4.17
CA TYR A 12 -14.02 -9.25 -4.01
C TYR A 12 -13.46 -10.45 -3.23
N GLY A 13 -14.07 -10.77 -2.09
CA GLY A 13 -13.66 -11.88 -1.24
C GLY A 13 -13.79 -13.24 -1.94
N VAL A 14 -14.92 -13.51 -2.61
CA VAL A 14 -15.14 -14.77 -3.34
C VAL A 14 -14.17 -14.89 -4.52
N HIS A 15 -13.92 -13.80 -5.23
CA HIS A 15 -12.97 -13.79 -6.35
C HIS A 15 -11.53 -14.09 -5.90
N LEU A 16 -11.11 -13.52 -4.76
CA LEU A 16 -9.76 -13.71 -4.23
C LEU A 16 -9.54 -15.00 -3.45
N ALA A 17 -10.59 -15.58 -2.85
CA ALA A 17 -10.48 -16.69 -1.92
C ALA A 17 -9.63 -17.86 -2.44
N PRO A 18 -9.79 -18.35 -3.69
CA PRO A 18 -8.96 -19.45 -4.19
C PRO A 18 -7.47 -19.14 -4.17
N GLY A 19 -7.07 -17.94 -4.61
CA GLY A 19 -5.67 -17.52 -4.62
C GLY A 19 -5.10 -17.33 -3.22
N LEU A 20 -5.87 -16.69 -2.33
CA LEU A 20 -5.44 -16.48 -0.94
C LEU A 20 -5.32 -17.79 -0.14
N VAL A 21 -6.18 -18.78 -0.40
CA VAL A 21 -6.05 -20.12 0.20
C VAL A 21 -4.75 -20.79 -0.24
N LEU A 22 -4.41 -20.72 -1.53
CA LEU A 22 -3.17 -21.31 -2.05
C LEU A 22 -1.92 -20.60 -1.50
N PHE A 23 -1.90 -19.27 -1.47
CA PHE A 23 -0.80 -18.52 -0.85
C PHE A 23 -0.71 -18.76 0.66
N GLY A 24 -1.84 -18.87 1.36
CA GLY A 24 -1.89 -19.21 2.78
C GLY A 24 -1.33 -20.60 3.07
N LEU A 25 -1.69 -21.59 2.26
CA LEU A 25 -1.15 -22.95 2.35
C LEU A 25 0.35 -22.96 2.05
N TRP A 26 0.78 -22.28 0.97
CA TRP A 26 2.20 -22.17 0.63
C TRP A 26 3.00 -21.50 1.76
N PHE A 27 2.46 -20.44 2.36
CA PHE A 27 3.07 -19.76 3.51
C PHE A 27 3.16 -20.69 4.73
N ALA A 28 2.11 -21.45 5.02
CA ALA A 28 2.05 -22.37 6.15
C ALA A 28 3.03 -23.55 6.00
N LEU A 29 3.19 -24.07 4.78
CA LEU A 29 4.11 -25.15 4.46
C LEU A 29 5.58 -24.69 4.38
N THR A 30 5.83 -23.40 4.15
CA THR A 30 7.20 -22.86 4.06
C THR A 30 7.85 -22.77 5.45
N PRO A 31 9.01 -23.42 5.69
CA PRO A 31 9.68 -23.41 6.99
C PRO A 31 9.97 -22.00 7.50
N ARG A 32 9.82 -21.78 8.82
CA ARG A 32 10.07 -20.48 9.47
C ARG A 32 11.49 -19.95 9.28
N ALA A 33 12.47 -20.83 9.05
CA ALA A 33 13.85 -20.45 8.75
C ALA A 33 14.02 -19.78 7.37
N MET A 34 13.10 -20.03 6.43
CA MET A 34 13.16 -19.49 5.06
C MET A 34 12.50 -18.11 4.98
N LEU A 35 13.06 -17.12 5.70
CA LEU A 35 12.47 -15.78 5.81
C LEU A 35 12.23 -15.12 4.46
N ALA A 36 13.21 -15.17 3.55
CA ALA A 36 13.09 -14.58 2.22
C ALA A 36 11.91 -15.15 1.41
N MET A 37 11.70 -16.47 1.47
CA MET A 37 10.59 -17.13 0.77
C MET A 37 9.25 -16.72 1.39
N ARG A 38 9.16 -16.67 2.72
CA ARG A 38 7.94 -16.21 3.43
C ARG A 38 7.60 -14.76 3.07
N ILE A 39 8.59 -13.89 2.96
CA ILE A 39 8.41 -12.49 2.51
C ILE A 39 7.90 -12.46 1.06
N LEU A 40 8.52 -13.23 0.15
CA LEU A 40 8.10 -13.30 -1.25
C LEU A 40 6.64 -13.76 -1.40
N ILE A 41 6.23 -14.77 -0.63
CA ILE A 41 4.85 -15.26 -0.61
C ILE A 41 3.88 -14.16 -0.18
N LEU A 42 4.22 -13.40 0.87
CA LEU A 42 3.36 -12.30 1.33
C LEU A 42 3.29 -11.15 0.31
N LEU A 43 4.42 -10.79 -0.32
CA LEU A 43 4.47 -9.77 -1.37
C LEU A 43 3.63 -10.17 -2.58
N THR A 44 3.73 -11.42 -3.03
CA THR A 44 2.95 -11.93 -4.17
C THR A 44 1.45 -12.03 -3.84
N ALA A 45 1.09 -12.48 -2.64
CA ALA A 45 -0.30 -12.46 -2.17
C ALA A 45 -0.86 -11.02 -2.09
N PHE A 46 -0.04 -10.06 -1.64
CA PHE A 46 -0.43 -8.66 -1.62
C PHE A 46 -0.66 -8.08 -3.02
N VAL A 47 0.25 -8.35 -3.96
CA VAL A 47 0.08 -7.94 -5.38
C VAL A 47 -1.20 -8.52 -5.96
N LEU A 48 -1.51 -9.79 -5.70
CA LEU A 48 -2.77 -10.40 -6.13
C LEU A 48 -3.99 -9.64 -5.57
N MET A 49 -4.00 -9.35 -4.26
CA MET A 49 -5.10 -8.60 -3.63
C MET A 49 -5.28 -7.22 -4.27
N ARG A 50 -4.19 -6.45 -4.35
CA ARG A 50 -4.19 -5.09 -4.91
C ARG A 50 -4.64 -5.08 -6.37
N ASP A 51 -4.08 -5.95 -7.21
CA ASP A 51 -4.34 -5.91 -8.66
C ASP A 51 -5.74 -6.41 -9.01
N ALA A 52 -6.31 -7.32 -8.21
CA ALA A 52 -7.70 -7.78 -8.38
C ALA A 52 -8.73 -6.67 -8.14
N MET A 53 -8.38 -5.62 -7.39
CA MET A 53 -9.29 -4.49 -7.14
C MET A 53 -9.62 -3.71 -8.42
N THR A 54 -8.72 -3.67 -9.41
CA THR A 54 -8.94 -2.91 -10.66
C THR A 54 -10.03 -3.53 -11.56
N PRO A 55 -9.95 -4.82 -11.98
CA PRO A 55 -11.00 -5.42 -12.81
C PRO A 55 -12.34 -5.54 -12.08
N LEU A 56 -12.35 -5.47 -10.74
CA LEU A 56 -13.57 -5.46 -9.92
C LEU A 56 -14.15 -4.06 -9.69
N GLY A 57 -13.58 -3.02 -10.32
CA GLY A 57 -14.08 -1.64 -10.25
C GLY A 57 -13.95 -1.00 -8.86
N MET A 58 -13.07 -1.52 -8.01
CA MET A 58 -12.85 -0.96 -6.68
C MET A 58 -11.88 0.22 -6.69
N TRP A 59 -11.01 0.29 -7.70
CA TRP A 59 -10.19 1.46 -8.02
C TRP A 59 -9.72 1.44 -9.49
N SER A 60 -9.30 2.60 -10.01
CA SER A 60 -8.68 2.74 -11.34
C SER A 60 -7.60 3.82 -11.33
N LEU A 61 -6.75 3.77 -12.36
CA LEU A 61 -5.71 4.75 -12.60
C LEU A 61 -5.97 5.45 -13.94
N SER A 62 -5.79 6.77 -13.99
CA SER A 62 -5.79 7.54 -15.23
C SER A 62 -4.39 7.71 -15.81
N SER A 63 -4.29 8.19 -17.05
CA SER A 63 -3.02 8.55 -17.70
C SER A 63 -2.24 9.65 -16.97
N GLU A 64 -2.92 10.44 -16.14
CA GLU A 64 -2.32 11.49 -15.31
C GLU A 64 -1.93 10.97 -13.92
N VAL A 65 -1.94 9.65 -13.71
CA VAL A 65 -1.66 9.00 -12.42
C VAL A 65 -2.68 9.42 -11.33
N GLN A 66 -3.89 9.80 -11.74
CA GLN A 66 -4.98 10.05 -10.81
C GLN A 66 -5.52 8.69 -10.33
N ILE A 67 -5.70 8.55 -9.03
CA ILE A 67 -6.17 7.30 -8.43
C ILE A 67 -7.63 7.46 -8.02
N ALA A 68 -8.53 6.83 -8.78
CA ALA A 68 -9.95 6.83 -8.45
C ALA A 68 -10.29 5.59 -7.62
N PHE A 69 -10.86 5.76 -6.43
CA PHE A 69 -11.29 4.66 -5.55
C PHE A 69 -12.80 4.59 -5.46
N SER A 70 -13.36 3.43 -5.09
CA SER A 70 -14.79 3.24 -4.87
C SER A 70 -15.44 4.43 -4.16
N ALA A 71 -16.53 4.96 -4.72
CA ALA A 71 -17.30 6.05 -4.12
C ALA A 71 -17.98 5.64 -2.79
N ASN A 72 -17.98 4.35 -2.45
CA ASN A 72 -18.59 3.85 -1.23
C ASN A 72 -17.60 3.88 -0.06
N ALA A 73 -17.75 4.88 0.83
CA ALA A 73 -16.89 5.05 2.01
C ALA A 73 -16.81 3.81 2.91
N PHE A 74 -17.88 3.01 2.99
CA PHE A 74 -17.88 1.76 3.77
C PHE A 74 -16.94 0.71 3.17
N VAL A 75 -16.88 0.59 1.85
CA VAL A 75 -15.95 -0.32 1.16
C VAL A 75 -14.50 0.09 1.46
N LEU A 76 -14.20 1.38 1.38
CA LEU A 76 -12.85 1.91 1.67
C LEU A 76 -12.45 1.66 3.13
N ALA A 77 -13.34 1.97 4.06
CA ALA A 77 -13.09 1.73 5.49
C ALA A 77 -12.91 0.24 5.80
N ALA A 78 -13.71 -0.64 5.20
CA ALA A 78 -13.59 -2.08 5.37
C ALA A 78 -12.26 -2.61 4.85
N LEU A 79 -11.84 -2.20 3.63
CA LEU A 79 -10.55 -2.57 3.07
C LEU A 79 -9.38 -2.10 3.93
N GLY A 80 -9.38 -0.82 4.36
CA GLY A 80 -8.34 -0.29 5.25
C GLY A 80 -8.30 -1.02 6.59
N GLY A 81 -9.46 -1.28 7.19
CA GLY A 81 -9.57 -2.04 8.44
C GLY A 81 -9.11 -3.50 8.32
N MET A 82 -9.45 -4.18 7.21
CA MET A 82 -8.97 -5.54 6.94
C MET A 82 -7.46 -5.60 6.73
N SER A 83 -6.86 -4.57 6.14
CA SER A 83 -5.39 -4.47 6.03
C SER A 83 -4.74 -4.36 7.41
N VAL A 84 -5.27 -3.54 8.32
CA VAL A 84 -4.79 -3.48 9.71
C VAL A 84 -5.01 -4.81 10.44
N LEU A 85 -6.15 -5.48 10.23
CA LEU A 85 -6.40 -6.80 10.78
C LEU A 85 -5.37 -7.83 10.28
N LEU A 86 -5.04 -7.81 8.99
CA LEU A 86 -4.03 -8.70 8.42
C LEU A 86 -2.64 -8.44 9.03
N ILE A 87 -2.26 -7.18 9.25
CA ILE A 87 -1.04 -6.83 9.99
C ILE A 87 -1.05 -7.46 11.39
N MET A 88 -2.17 -7.36 12.13
CA MET A 88 -2.31 -7.96 13.46
C MET A 88 -2.26 -9.49 13.45
N VAL A 89 -2.78 -10.14 12.41
CA VAL A 89 -2.69 -11.59 12.21
C VAL A 89 -1.24 -11.98 11.94
N LEU A 90 -0.56 -11.29 11.01
CA LEU A 90 0.84 -11.55 10.68
C LEU A 90 1.77 -11.40 11.88
N ALA A 91 1.54 -10.39 12.72
CA ALA A 91 2.30 -10.19 13.96
C ALA A 91 2.21 -11.39 14.91
N ARG A 92 1.09 -12.13 14.89
CA ARG A 92 0.88 -13.34 15.71
C ARG A 92 1.37 -14.62 15.03
N THR A 93 1.15 -14.76 13.71
CA THR A 93 1.43 -16.01 12.98
C THR A 93 2.85 -16.10 12.42
N ALA A 94 3.54 -14.97 12.28
CA ALA A 94 4.89 -14.87 11.74
C ALA A 94 5.80 -13.98 12.61
N PRO A 95 5.96 -14.29 13.92
CA PRO A 95 6.75 -13.48 14.82
C PRO A 95 8.23 -13.37 14.40
N GLU A 96 8.74 -14.34 13.62
CA GLU A 96 10.08 -14.28 13.03
C GLU A 96 10.27 -13.12 12.05
N LEU A 97 9.24 -12.79 11.25
CA LEU A 97 9.26 -11.64 10.35
C LEU A 97 9.13 -10.33 11.13
N TRP A 98 8.36 -10.35 12.22
CA TRP A 98 8.18 -9.20 13.09
C TRP A 98 9.47 -8.74 13.79
N ARG A 99 10.47 -9.62 13.90
CA ARG A 99 11.80 -9.23 14.42
C ARG A 99 12.59 -8.33 13.46
N LEU A 100 12.21 -8.29 12.19
CA LEU A 100 12.82 -7.42 11.16
C LEU A 100 12.28 -5.98 11.24
N MET A 101 11.13 -5.79 11.90
CA MET A 101 10.43 -4.53 11.99
C MET A 101 11.17 -3.50 12.85
N ARG A 102 11.32 -2.30 12.30
CA ARG A 102 11.69 -1.09 13.05
C ARG A 102 10.58 -0.06 12.90
N TRP A 103 9.66 -0.04 13.87
CA TRP A 103 8.49 0.84 13.85
C TRP A 103 8.87 2.32 13.84
N THR A 104 9.80 2.69 14.73
CA THR A 104 10.34 4.04 14.85
C THR A 104 11.85 3.97 15.08
N ILE A 105 12.57 4.98 14.58
CA ILE A 105 14.01 5.15 14.78
C ILE A 105 14.24 6.60 15.21
N GLY A 106 14.89 6.79 16.35
CA GLY A 106 15.10 8.13 16.92
C GLY A 106 13.81 8.75 17.47
N ASN A 107 13.61 10.05 17.25
CA ASN A 107 12.45 10.79 17.75
C ASN A 107 11.18 10.51 16.90
N PRO A 108 10.13 9.88 17.47
CA PRO A 108 8.92 9.53 16.72
C PRO A 108 8.17 10.75 16.17
N ALA A 109 8.09 11.85 16.92
CA ALA A 109 7.37 13.05 16.47
C ALA A 109 8.05 13.69 15.26
N LEU A 110 9.39 13.77 15.28
CA LEU A 110 10.16 14.22 14.13
C LEU A 110 9.97 13.28 12.93
N GLY A 111 10.00 11.97 13.15
CA GLY A 111 9.76 10.99 12.10
C GLY A 111 8.38 11.17 11.44
N LEU A 112 7.32 11.29 12.24
CA LEU A 112 5.96 11.52 11.73
C LEU A 112 5.85 12.83 10.96
N ALA A 113 6.46 13.92 11.47
CA ALA A 113 6.50 15.20 10.77
C ALA A 113 7.22 15.10 9.42
N VAL A 114 8.36 14.41 9.36
CA VAL A 114 9.08 14.15 8.11
C VAL A 114 8.24 13.29 7.17
N GLY A 115 7.59 12.25 7.68
CA GLY A 115 6.68 11.40 6.90
C GLY A 115 5.59 12.23 6.23
N LEU A 116 4.91 13.10 7.00
CA LEU A 116 3.89 14.00 6.48
C LEU A 116 4.43 14.94 5.40
N VAL A 117 5.59 15.58 5.66
CA VAL A 117 6.23 16.47 4.69
C VAL A 117 6.58 15.73 3.39
N VAL A 118 7.18 14.55 3.47
CA VAL A 118 7.51 13.74 2.29
C VAL A 118 6.25 13.33 1.54
N GLY A 119 5.21 12.89 2.25
CA GLY A 119 3.92 12.57 1.64
C GLY A 119 3.30 13.77 0.90
N CYS A 120 3.36 14.96 1.48
CA CYS A 120 2.94 16.19 0.81
C CYS A 120 3.81 16.53 -0.41
N LEU A 121 5.13 16.34 -0.34
CA LEU A 121 6.03 16.57 -1.47
C LEU A 121 5.75 15.65 -2.65
N LEU A 122 5.24 14.44 -2.39
CA LEU A 122 4.79 13.51 -3.42
C LEU A 122 3.39 13.86 -3.94
N GLY A 123 2.44 14.05 -3.02
CA GLY A 123 1.02 14.17 -3.37
C GLY A 123 0.59 15.55 -3.86
N VAL A 124 1.09 16.65 -3.27
CA VAL A 124 0.64 18.01 -3.62
C VAL A 124 0.96 18.39 -5.07
N PRO A 125 2.19 18.17 -5.60
CA PRO A 125 2.48 18.51 -6.99
C PRO A 125 1.58 17.77 -7.97
N LEU A 126 1.33 16.48 -7.73
CA LEU A 126 0.43 15.68 -8.55
C LEU A 126 -1.01 16.15 -8.44
N ARG A 127 -1.48 16.42 -7.23
CA ARG A 127 -2.83 16.94 -6.98
C ARG A 127 -3.07 18.24 -7.75
N VAL A 128 -2.10 19.16 -7.72
CA VAL A 128 -2.14 20.43 -8.45
C VAL A 128 -2.11 20.20 -9.96
N TYR A 129 -1.23 19.32 -10.44
CA TYR A 129 -1.14 18.96 -11.85
C TYR A 129 -2.46 18.36 -12.39
N GLN A 130 -3.12 17.52 -11.58
CA GLN A 130 -4.38 16.85 -11.90
C GLN A 130 -5.62 17.74 -11.71
N GLY A 131 -5.45 18.98 -11.20
CA GLY A 131 -6.57 19.89 -10.93
C GLY A 131 -7.60 19.34 -9.93
N ILE A 132 -7.18 18.54 -8.95
CA ILE A 132 -8.12 17.93 -7.99
C ILE A 132 -8.58 18.97 -6.96
N GLU A 133 -9.74 19.55 -7.21
CA GLU A 133 -10.41 20.48 -6.32
C GLU A 133 -11.49 19.77 -5.47
N ALA A 134 -11.24 19.64 -4.16
CA ALA A 134 -12.11 18.87 -3.26
C ALA A 134 -13.55 19.39 -3.19
N PHE A 135 -13.73 20.71 -3.37
CA PHE A 135 -15.04 21.35 -3.32
C PHE A 135 -15.87 21.11 -4.60
N GLU A 136 -15.23 20.75 -5.71
CA GLU A 136 -15.90 20.44 -6.97
C GLU A 136 -16.38 18.98 -7.02
N ILE A 137 -15.84 18.13 -6.14
CA ILE A 137 -16.19 16.72 -6.07
C ILE A 137 -17.44 16.53 -5.21
N HIS A 138 -18.56 16.19 -5.86
CA HIS A 138 -19.81 15.90 -5.16
C HIS A 138 -19.64 14.78 -4.13
N GLY A 139 -20.09 15.02 -2.89
CA GLY A 139 -20.02 14.02 -1.82
C GLY A 139 -18.63 13.78 -1.21
N TYR A 140 -17.61 14.56 -1.59
CA TYR A 140 -16.22 14.38 -1.15
C TYR A 140 -16.07 14.25 0.37
N TRP A 141 -16.73 15.13 1.14
CA TRP A 141 -16.59 15.15 2.61
C TRP A 141 -17.20 13.92 3.29
N VAL A 142 -18.20 13.27 2.67
CA VAL A 142 -18.79 12.03 3.18
C VAL A 142 -17.92 10.82 2.80
N TRP A 143 -17.25 10.89 1.66
CA TRP A 143 -16.32 9.88 1.16
C TRP A 143 -14.98 9.86 1.93
N LEU A 144 -14.47 11.05 2.27
CA LEU A 144 -13.14 11.28 2.82
C LEU A 144 -12.82 10.42 4.05
N PRO A 145 -13.69 10.24 5.08
CA PRO A 145 -13.36 9.41 6.23
C PRO A 145 -13.04 7.95 5.87
N GLY A 146 -13.78 7.38 4.92
CA GLY A 146 -13.51 6.04 4.41
C GLY A 146 -12.18 5.98 3.66
N MET A 147 -11.89 7.00 2.85
CA MET A 147 -10.62 7.13 2.15
C MET A 147 -9.43 7.30 3.10
N VAL A 148 -9.57 8.05 4.19
CA VAL A 148 -8.52 8.17 5.22
C VAL A 148 -8.20 6.81 5.82
N VAL A 149 -9.22 6.02 6.18
CA VAL A 149 -9.01 4.67 6.72
C VAL A 149 -8.31 3.77 5.70
N LEU A 150 -8.69 3.82 4.43
CA LEU A 150 -8.01 3.07 3.37
C LEU A 150 -6.56 3.54 3.18
N ALA A 151 -6.36 4.84 3.02
CA ALA A 151 -5.06 5.45 2.72
C ALA A 151 -4.03 5.15 3.81
N TYR A 152 -4.41 5.14 5.08
CA TYR A 152 -3.46 4.77 6.13
C TYR A 152 -3.43 3.26 6.39
N GLY A 153 -4.56 2.56 6.33
CA GLY A 153 -4.64 1.13 6.66
C GLY A 153 -4.05 0.21 5.59
N ALA A 154 -4.41 0.40 4.32
CA ALA A 154 -3.87 -0.40 3.22
C ALA A 154 -2.38 -0.10 2.98
N ASN A 155 -2.00 1.17 3.01
CA ASN A 155 -0.60 1.54 2.84
C ASN A 155 0.25 1.15 4.08
N ALA A 156 -0.32 1.06 5.29
CA ALA A 156 0.38 0.45 6.42
C ALA A 156 0.75 -1.01 6.16
N LEU A 157 -0.15 -1.79 5.55
CA LEU A 157 0.15 -3.18 5.20
C LEU A 157 1.28 -3.24 4.18
N GLU A 158 1.22 -2.42 3.14
CA GLU A 158 2.26 -2.37 2.12
C GLU A 158 3.63 -1.96 2.70
N GLU A 159 3.65 -0.94 3.57
CA GLU A 159 4.88 -0.52 4.26
C GLU A 159 5.41 -1.57 5.24
N VAL A 160 4.55 -2.34 5.92
CA VAL A 160 4.98 -3.49 6.73
C VAL A 160 5.65 -4.56 5.85
N LEU A 161 5.11 -4.85 4.67
CA LEU A 161 5.67 -5.87 3.78
C LEU A 161 7.00 -5.42 3.16
N PHE A 162 7.04 -4.23 2.55
CA PHE A 162 8.23 -3.73 1.85
C PHE A 162 9.26 -3.14 2.82
N ARG A 163 8.86 -2.19 3.68
CA ARG A 163 9.80 -1.42 4.52
C ARG A 163 10.06 -2.12 5.84
N GLY A 164 9.08 -2.87 6.33
CA GLY A 164 9.22 -3.74 7.49
C GLY A 164 10.03 -4.99 7.19
N PHE A 165 9.43 -5.90 6.44
CA PHE A 165 9.99 -7.24 6.25
C PHE A 165 11.08 -7.29 5.18
N LEU A 166 10.81 -6.85 3.95
CA LEU A 166 11.79 -6.94 2.86
C LEU A 166 13.03 -6.10 3.15
N GLN A 167 12.88 -4.80 3.42
CA GLN A 167 14.01 -3.93 3.74
C GLN A 167 14.72 -4.36 5.03
N GLY A 168 13.98 -4.77 6.07
CA GLY A 168 14.59 -5.27 7.32
C GLY A 168 15.40 -6.56 7.12
N TYR A 169 14.96 -7.46 6.24
CA TYR A 169 15.73 -8.63 5.83
C TYR A 169 16.99 -8.25 5.04
N LEU A 170 16.86 -7.35 4.06
CA LEU A 170 17.97 -6.91 3.23
C LEU A 170 19.07 -6.20 4.03
N GLU A 171 18.72 -5.45 5.08
CA GLU A 171 19.68 -4.81 5.99
C GLU A 171 20.58 -5.78 6.76
N GLN A 172 20.23 -7.08 6.80
CA GLN A 172 21.11 -8.11 7.36
C GLN A 172 22.20 -8.57 6.38
N GLN A 173 22.03 -8.25 5.09
CA GLN A 173 22.83 -8.77 3.99
C GLN A 173 23.64 -7.67 3.28
N VAL A 174 23.11 -6.45 3.25
CA VAL A 174 23.71 -5.30 2.56
C VAL A 174 23.62 -4.04 3.42
N THR A 175 24.31 -2.98 3.00
CA THR A 175 24.25 -1.68 3.70
C THR A 175 22.82 -1.11 3.73
N PRO A 176 22.46 -0.30 4.75
CA PRO A 176 21.10 0.24 4.86
C PRO A 176 20.62 1.01 3.63
N LEU A 177 21.49 1.81 3.02
CA LEU A 177 21.15 2.53 1.79
C LEU A 177 20.85 1.57 0.65
N ARG A 178 21.68 0.54 0.45
CA ARG A 178 21.46 -0.45 -0.61
C ARG A 178 20.17 -1.26 -0.37
N ALA A 179 19.87 -1.61 0.88
CA ALA A 179 18.60 -2.26 1.24
C ALA A 179 17.40 -1.36 0.92
N ALA A 180 17.46 -0.07 1.24
CA ALA A 180 16.41 0.89 0.92
C ALA A 180 16.20 1.04 -0.60
N LEU A 181 17.28 1.16 -1.38
CA LEU A 181 17.20 1.25 -2.83
C LEU A 181 16.60 -0.02 -3.45
N ILE A 182 17.06 -1.21 -3.02
CA ILE A 182 16.50 -2.49 -3.49
C ILE A 182 15.01 -2.58 -3.13
N SER A 183 14.62 -2.21 -1.91
CA SER A 183 13.21 -2.25 -1.50
C SER A 183 12.34 -1.30 -2.33
N GLY A 184 12.81 -0.09 -2.63
CA GLY A 184 12.09 0.87 -3.47
C GLY A 184 11.96 0.41 -4.93
N VAL A 185 13.01 -0.20 -5.49
CA VAL A 185 12.97 -0.79 -6.84
C VAL A 185 12.04 -2.01 -6.87
N ALA A 186 12.10 -2.88 -5.87
CA ALA A 186 11.21 -4.04 -5.75
C ALA A 186 9.75 -3.62 -5.66
N PHE A 187 9.45 -2.55 -4.92
CA PHE A 187 8.11 -1.96 -4.86
C PHE A 187 7.60 -1.54 -6.24
N ALA A 188 8.40 -0.79 -7.02
CA ALA A 188 8.02 -0.41 -8.39
C ALA A 188 7.89 -1.62 -9.31
N ALA A 189 8.78 -2.61 -9.20
CA ALA A 189 8.72 -3.84 -9.98
C ALA A 189 7.43 -4.64 -9.70
N CYS A 190 6.96 -4.67 -8.44
CA CYS A 190 5.67 -5.27 -8.07
C CYS A 190 4.46 -4.54 -8.69
N HIS A 191 4.63 -3.34 -9.23
CA HIS A 191 3.58 -2.61 -9.97
C HIS A 191 3.66 -2.82 -11.49
N ALA A 192 4.63 -3.59 -12.00
CA ALA A 192 4.79 -3.80 -13.45
C ALA A 192 3.58 -4.48 -14.09
N PHE A 193 2.98 -5.48 -13.44
CA PHE A 193 1.77 -6.12 -13.98
C PHE A 193 0.58 -5.16 -14.01
N LEU A 194 0.36 -4.42 -12.92
CA LEU A 194 -0.65 -3.35 -12.88
C LEU A 194 -0.44 -2.35 -14.02
N ALA A 195 0.78 -1.83 -14.19
CA ALA A 195 1.11 -0.79 -15.16
C ALA A 195 1.03 -1.26 -16.62
N LEU A 196 1.56 -2.45 -16.92
CA LEU A 196 1.74 -2.93 -18.30
C LEU A 196 0.62 -3.84 -18.79
N SER A 197 -0.16 -4.43 -17.88
CA SER A 197 -1.19 -5.42 -18.23
C SER A 197 -2.58 -4.97 -17.83
N VAL A 198 -2.76 -4.60 -16.55
CA VAL A 198 -4.08 -4.30 -15.99
C VAL A 198 -4.60 -2.93 -16.45
N THR A 199 -3.76 -1.91 -16.42
CA THR A 199 -4.16 -0.52 -16.77
C THR A 199 -3.67 -0.07 -18.13
N GLN A 200 -2.64 -0.71 -18.69
CA GLN A 200 -1.99 -0.31 -19.95
C GLN A 200 -1.41 1.12 -19.94
N LEU A 201 -1.22 1.72 -18.77
CA LEU A 201 -0.66 3.07 -18.63
C LEU A 201 0.86 3.09 -18.78
N GLY A 202 1.54 1.98 -18.47
CA GLY A 202 2.96 1.80 -18.70
C GLY A 202 3.87 2.63 -17.79
N TRP A 203 4.83 3.33 -18.39
CA TRP A 203 5.95 3.95 -17.68
C TRP A 203 5.56 5.02 -16.63
N PRO A 204 4.48 5.83 -16.77
CA PRO A 204 4.14 6.83 -15.74
C PRO A 204 3.85 6.19 -14.38
N VAL A 205 3.13 5.05 -14.37
CA VAL A 205 2.84 4.30 -13.13
C VAL A 205 4.14 3.76 -12.52
N LEU A 206 5.04 3.23 -13.35
CA LEU A 206 6.33 2.71 -12.88
C LEU A 206 7.24 3.82 -12.32
N LEU A 207 7.27 4.99 -12.95
CA LEU A 207 8.06 6.12 -12.48
C LEU A 207 7.51 6.65 -11.16
N PHE A 208 6.19 6.84 -11.07
CA PHE A 208 5.54 7.29 -9.84
C PHE A 208 5.82 6.32 -8.68
N THR A 209 5.55 5.03 -8.88
CA THR A 209 5.76 4.01 -7.85
C THR A 209 7.24 3.85 -7.49
N LEU A 210 8.18 4.10 -8.43
CA LEU A 210 9.61 4.14 -8.10
C LEU A 210 9.96 5.33 -7.20
N ILE A 211 9.49 6.54 -7.51
CA ILE A 211 9.78 7.75 -6.73
C ILE A 211 9.18 7.61 -5.32
N GLU A 212 7.90 7.28 -5.24
CA GLU A 212 7.20 7.01 -3.98
C GLU A 212 7.91 5.88 -3.21
N GLY A 213 8.27 4.82 -3.92
CA GLY A 213 8.89 3.65 -3.34
C GLY A 213 10.25 3.95 -2.70
N LEU A 214 11.08 4.71 -3.39
CA LEU A 214 12.37 5.17 -2.88
C LEU A 214 12.20 6.15 -1.73
N ALA A 215 11.27 7.11 -1.83
CA ALA A 215 11.00 8.07 -0.77
C ALA A 215 10.59 7.36 0.54
N CYS A 216 9.64 6.44 0.50
CA CYS A 216 9.20 5.68 1.66
C CYS A 216 10.32 4.79 2.24
N ALA A 217 11.14 4.17 1.39
CA ALA A 217 12.27 3.35 1.84
C ALA A 217 13.36 4.16 2.54
N LEU A 218 13.64 5.38 2.06
CA LEU A 218 14.58 6.32 2.68
C LEU A 218 14.03 6.89 3.99
N VAL A 219 12.73 7.22 4.04
CA VAL A 219 12.06 7.62 5.29
C VAL A 219 12.15 6.50 6.31
N ARG A 220 11.84 5.26 5.93
CA ARG A 220 11.98 4.12 6.85
C ARG A 220 13.42 3.89 7.29
N MET A 221 14.40 4.02 6.40
CA MET A 221 15.81 3.88 6.76
C MET A 221 16.22 4.82 7.90
N ARG A 222 15.69 6.05 7.92
CA ARG A 222 16.05 7.06 8.91
C ARG A 222 15.13 7.11 10.13
N TYR A 223 13.83 6.88 9.96
CA TYR A 223 12.81 7.16 10.98
C TYR A 223 11.90 5.97 11.33
N GLY A 224 11.96 4.87 10.58
CA GLY A 224 11.16 3.66 10.81
C GLY A 224 9.90 3.56 9.94
N VAL A 225 9.21 2.42 10.05
CA VAL A 225 8.06 2.07 9.20
C VAL A 225 6.86 2.98 9.42
N LEU A 226 6.59 3.42 10.66
CA LEU A 226 5.42 4.25 10.93
C LEU A 226 5.49 5.61 10.19
N PRO A 227 6.62 6.35 10.22
CA PRO A 227 6.85 7.49 9.34
C PRO A 227 6.69 7.21 7.83
N ALA A 228 7.14 6.05 7.35
CA ALA A 228 6.97 5.67 5.95
C ALA A 228 5.50 5.42 5.60
N THR A 229 4.72 4.81 6.51
CA THR A 229 3.27 4.68 6.40
C THR A 229 2.58 6.04 6.31
N VAL A 230 3.02 7.02 7.11
CA VAL A 230 2.48 8.38 7.02
C VAL A 230 2.82 9.03 5.68
N ALA A 231 4.05 8.87 5.18
CA ALA A 231 4.45 9.41 3.89
C ALA A 231 3.60 8.82 2.76
N HIS A 232 3.51 7.50 2.70
CA HIS A 232 2.78 6.77 1.68
C HIS A 232 1.26 7.08 1.76
N GLY A 233 0.66 6.93 2.94
CA GLY A 233 -0.76 7.22 3.14
C GLY A 233 -1.14 8.66 2.84
N THR A 234 -0.29 9.64 3.19
CA THR A 234 -0.51 11.05 2.83
C THR A 234 -0.46 11.26 1.32
N ALA A 235 0.53 10.69 0.63
CA ALA A 235 0.66 10.84 -0.83
C ALA A 235 -0.60 10.31 -1.53
N ILE A 236 -1.03 9.09 -1.21
CA ILE A 236 -2.22 8.47 -1.78
C ILE A 236 -3.50 9.26 -1.43
N LEU A 237 -3.67 9.70 -0.18
CA LEU A 237 -4.83 10.49 0.22
C LEU A 237 -4.96 11.79 -0.59
N LEU A 238 -3.84 12.44 -0.91
CA LEU A 238 -3.83 13.71 -1.63
C LEU A 238 -4.22 13.59 -3.11
N ILE A 239 -3.91 12.45 -3.75
CA ILE A 239 -4.19 12.20 -5.18
C ILE A 239 -5.42 11.31 -5.41
N ALA A 240 -6.06 10.86 -4.34
CA ALA A 240 -7.25 10.03 -4.40
C ALA A 240 -8.50 10.84 -4.73
N VAL A 241 -9.32 10.30 -5.64
CA VAL A 241 -10.66 10.82 -5.97
C VAL A 241 -11.70 9.69 -5.87
N PRO A 242 -12.98 9.99 -5.62
CA PRO A 242 -14.02 8.98 -5.76
C PRO A 242 -14.20 8.60 -7.23
N TYR A 243 -14.49 7.32 -7.46
CA TYR A 243 -14.86 6.78 -8.76
C TYR A 243 -16.15 7.48 -9.21
N LEU A 244 -16.04 8.34 -10.21
CA LEU A 244 -17.19 8.96 -10.86
C LEU A 244 -17.74 7.92 -11.84
N THR A 245 -18.90 7.36 -11.52
CA THR A 245 -19.72 6.60 -12.48
C THR A 245 -20.39 7.53 -13.46
#